data_AF-A0A4Y4M4E6-F1
#
_entry.id   AF-A0A4Y4M4E6-F1
#
_cell.length_a   1.000
_cell.length_b   1.000
_cell.length_c   1.000
_cell.angle_alpha   90.00
_cell.angle_beta   90.00
_cell.angle_gamma   90.00
#
_symmetry.space_group_name_H-M   'P 1'
#
loop_
_entity.id
_entity.type
_entity.pdbx_description
1 polymer ?
#
loop_
_entity_poly.entity_id
_entity_poly.type
_entity_poly.pdbx_seq_one_letter_code
_entity_poly.pdbx_strand_id
1 'polypeptide(L)' 'MKQVFKLELNGSWFIDEDYDNILETLKSELEELELNEIIDVRISLIEMSESEYNNLPEFDGF' A
#
# COMPACT_ATOMS: atom_id res chain seq x y z
N MET A 1 -1.20 -18.86 6.33
CA MET A 1 -1.24 -17.41 6.63
C MET A 1 -0.21 -16.73 5.77
N LYS A 2 -0.56 -15.58 5.20
CA LYS A 2 0.30 -14.77 4.32
C LYS A 2 0.59 -13.43 5.01
N GLN A 3 1.81 -12.96 4.85
CA GLN A 3 2.26 -11.66 5.33
C GLN A 3 2.33 -10.71 4.16
N VAL A 4 1.74 -9.53 4.30
CA VAL A 4 1.73 -8.48 3.28
C VAL A 4 1.91 -7.12 3.96
N PHE A 5 2.38 -6.15 3.20
CA PHE A 5 2.46 -4.77 3.62
C PHE A 5 1.20 -4.02 3.20
N LYS A 6 0.74 -3.13 4.07
CA LYS A 6 -0.37 -2.22 3.81
C LYS A 6 0.12 -0.79 3.97
N LEU A 7 -0.01 0.00 2.91
CA LEU A 7 0.14 1.44 2.90
C LEU A 7 -1.23 2.09 3.06
N GLU A 8 -1.36 3.01 4.02
CA GLU A 8 -2.50 3.91 4.17
C GLU A 8 -2.01 5.33 3.89
N LEU A 9 -2.62 5.98 2.90
CA LEU A 9 -2.27 7.32 2.42
C LEU A 9 -3.56 8.13 2.23
N ASN A 10 -3.77 9.16 3.05
CA ASN A 10 -4.96 10.04 2.96
C ASN A 10 -6.32 9.32 2.88
N GLY A 11 -6.45 8.14 3.52
CA GLY A 11 -7.66 7.31 3.52
C GLY A 11 -7.76 6.31 2.36
N SER A 12 -6.88 6.41 1.35
CA SER A 12 -6.63 5.35 0.38
C SER A 12 -5.73 4.28 0.99
N TRP A 13 -5.82 3.05 0.48
CA TRP A 13 -4.95 1.97 0.92
C TRP A 13 -4.44 1.14 -0.25
N PHE A 14 -3.20 0.71 -0.13
CA PHE A 14 -2.50 -0.16 -1.07
C PHE A 14 -1.93 -1.33 -0.28
N ILE A 15 -1.95 -2.52 -0.87
CA ILE A 15 -1.39 -3.73 -0.27
C ILE A 15 -0.39 -4.30 -1.27
N ASP A 16 0.69 -4.91 -0.80
CA ASP A 16 1.64 -5.64 -1.64
C ASP A 16 2.40 -6.67 -0.79
N GLU A 17 2.92 -7.74 -1.40
CA GLU A 17 3.78 -8.71 -0.74
C GLU A 17 5.22 -8.19 -0.59
N ASP A 18 5.65 -7.28 -1.47
CA ASP A 18 6.96 -6.65 -1.46
C ASP A 18 6.91 -5.26 -0.81
N TYR A 19 7.84 -5.02 0.12
CA TYR A 19 7.99 -3.73 0.76
C TYR A 19 8.51 -2.67 -0.21
N ASP A 20 9.36 -3.06 -1.17
CA ASP A 20 9.93 -2.12 -2.14
C ASP A 20 8.83 -1.56 -3.06
N ASN A 21 7.88 -2.39 -3.50
CA ASN A 21 6.71 -1.95 -4.26
C ASN A 21 5.87 -0.92 -3.48
N ILE A 22 5.66 -1.13 -2.18
CA ILE A 22 4.96 -0.16 -1.31
C ILE A 22 5.69 1.19 -1.29
N LEU A 23 7.02 1.18 -1.23
CA LEU A 23 7.81 2.40 -1.24
C LEU A 23 7.77 3.10 -2.60
N GLU A 24 7.76 2.35 -3.71
CA GLU A 24 7.61 2.91 -5.05
C GLU A 24 6.23 3.54 -5.24
N THR A 25 5.15 2.88 -4.79
CA THR A 25 3.80 3.47 -4.78
C THR A 25 3.76 4.75 -3.97
N LEU A 26 4.28 4.73 -2.73
CA LEU A 26 4.32 5.94 -1.89
C LEU A 26 5.08 7.07 -2.60
N LYS A 27 6.23 6.77 -3.21
CA LYS A 27 7.01 7.79 -3.92
C LYS A 27 6.22 8.39 -5.08
N SER A 28 5.57 7.56 -5.90
CA SER A 28 4.76 8.03 -7.03
C SER A 28 3.65 8.96 -6.56
N GLU A 29 2.92 8.57 -5.52
CA GLU A 29 1.84 9.40 -4.95
C GLU A 29 2.39 10.72 -4.39
N LEU A 30 3.53 10.68 -3.70
CA LEU A 30 4.17 11.90 -3.18
C LEU A 30 4.66 12.85 -4.29
N GLU A 31 5.05 12.33 -5.46
CA GLU A 31 5.46 13.13 -6.62
C GLU A 31 4.29 13.85 -7.29
N GLU A 32 3.06 13.32 -7.16
CA GLU A 32 1.84 13.93 -7.68
C GLU A 32 1.21 14.97 -6.74
N LEU A 33 1.58 14.97 -5.46
CA LEU A 33 0.99 15.85 -4.44
C LEU A 33 1.55 17.27 -4.45
N GLU A 34 0.70 18.24 -4.12
CA GLU A 34 1.12 19.65 -4.01
C GLU A 34 1.91 19.89 -2.70
N LEU A 35 2.97 20.70 -2.75
CA LEU A 35 3.93 20.93 -1.66
C LEU A 35 3.35 21.53 -0.35
N ASN A 36 2.07 21.88 -0.33
CA ASN A 36 1.35 22.52 0.77
C ASN A 36 0.31 21.60 1.44
N GLU A 37 0.26 20.32 1.08
CA GLU A 37 -0.64 19.36 1.70
C GLU A 37 -0.01 18.68 2.93
N ILE A 38 -0.82 18.44 3.96
CA ILE A 38 -0.43 17.61 5.11
C ILE A 38 -0.83 16.18 4.77
N ILE A 39 0.16 15.29 4.73
CA ILE A 39 -0.02 13.90 4.32
C ILE A 39 0.14 13.01 5.53
N ASP A 40 -0.86 12.17 5.81
CA ASP A 40 -0.76 11.10 6.80
C ASP A 40 -0.39 9.81 6.10
N VAL A 41 0.75 9.24 6.49
CA VAL A 41 1.30 8.02 5.90
C VAL A 41 1.48 6.98 7.00
N ARG A 42 0.93 5.78 6.77
CA ARG A 42 1.16 4.62 7.64
C ARG A 42 1.43 3.38 6.81
N ILE A 43 2.57 2.75 7.07
CA ILE A 43 2.88 1.42 6.52
C ILE A 43 2.86 0.40 7.66
N SER A 44 2.12 -0.69 7.48
CA SER A 44 1.98 -1.77 8.46
C SER A 44 2.19 -3.13 7.82
N LEU A 45 2.88 -4.04 8.52
CA LEU A 45 2.88 -5.46 8.19
C LEU A 45 1.60 -6.09 8.75
N ILE A 46 0.80 -6.72 7.90
CA ILE A 46 -0.44 -7.38 8.28
C ILE A 46 -0.41 -8.86 7.92
N GLU A 47 -1.04 -9.67 8.76
CA GLU A 47 -1.19 -11.11 8.53
C GLU A 47 -2.61 -11.38 8.06
N MET A 48 -2.75 -12.14 6.98
CA MET A 48 -4.03 -12.49 6.40
C MET A 48 -4.15 -14.00 6.17
N SER A 49 -5.37 -14.50 6.21
CA SER A 49 -5.66 -15.85 5.73
C SER A 49 -5.45 -15.95 4.22
N GLU A 50 -5.23 -17.16 3.70
CA GLU A 50 -5.14 -17.37 2.25
C GLU A 50 -6.44 -16.97 1.54
N SER A 51 -7.59 -17.15 2.20
CA SER A 51 -8.87 -16.71 1.64
C SER A 51 -8.92 -15.19 1.51
N GLU A 52 -8.50 -14.43 2.51
CA GLU A 52 -8.48 -12.95 2.43
C GLU A 52 -7.52 -12.47 1.34
N TYR A 53 -6.33 -13.06 1.28
CA TYR A 53 -5.33 -12.74 0.25
C TYR A 53 -5.85 -12.96 -1.17
N ASN A 54 -6.48 -14.10 -1.42
CA ASN A 54 -7.03 -14.45 -2.74
C ASN A 54 -8.25 -13.61 -3.14
N ASN A 55 -8.82 -12.82 -2.22
CA ASN A 55 -9.92 -11.89 -2.48
C ASN A 55 -9.44 -10.43 -2.57
N LEU A 56 -8.12 -10.18 -2.46
CA LEU A 56 -7.59 -8.86 -2.77
C LEU A 56 -7.83 -8.57 -4.26
N PRO A 57 -8.16 -7.30 -4.62
CA PRO A 57 -8.17 -6.92 -6.03
C PRO A 57 -6.82 -7.28 -6.66
N GLU A 58 -6.84 -7.83 -7.87
CA GLU A 58 -5.60 -8.20 -8.55
C GLU A 58 -4.65 -7.00 -8.58
N PHE A 59 -3.40 -7.23 -8.16
CA PHE A 59 -2.36 -6.22 -8.22
C PHE A 59 -2.09 -5.94 -9.71
N ASP A 60 -2.77 -4.94 -10.27
CA ASP A 60 -2.36 -4.34 -11.54
C ASP A 60 -1.01 -3.65 -11.27
N GLY A 61 0.07 -4.43 -11.44
CA GLY A 61 1.43 -3.90 -11.42
C GLY A 61 1.54 -2.82 -12.49
N PHE A 62 1.82 -1.60 -12.04
CA PHE A 62 1.98 -0.42 -12.89
C PHE A 62 3.12 -0.58 -13.90
#